data_AF-A0A9D2JRM1-F1
#
_entry.id   AF-A0A9D2JRM1-F1
#
_cell.length_a   1.000
_cell.length_b   1.000
_cell.length_c   1.000
_cell.angle_alpha   90.00
_cell.angle_beta   90.00
_cell.angle_gamma   90.00
#
_symmetry.space_group_name_H-M   'P 1'
#
loop_
_entity.id
_entity.type
_entity.pdbx_description
1 polymer ?
#
loop_
_entity_poly.entity_id
_entity_poly.type
_entity_poly.pdbx_seq_one_letter_code
_entity_poly.pdbx_strand_id
1 'polypeptide(L)'
;MIRVQGGISETDFSWLLESGECFQTPEAVLVYSAEGLGGMSRAFHNLWRERPLSPRFAATHRPIVVNSWEALYFDLDRNKIFSLIDAAAEIGADTFVLDDGWFAHRDNDNGGLGDWNVDYKKLPGGLREVGGALQAAGAFLRVVV
;
A
#
# COMPACT_ATOMS: atom_id res chain seq x y z
N MET A 1 -14.66 39.73 0.12
CA MET A 1 -15.16 38.41 -0.36
C MET A 1 -13.98 37.45 -0.34
N ILE A 2 -14.12 36.25 0.23
CA ILE A 2 -13.10 35.20 0.19
C ILE A 2 -13.57 34.14 -0.81
N ARG A 3 -12.67 33.71 -1.69
CA ARG A 3 -12.90 32.62 -2.65
C ARG A 3 -12.00 31.45 -2.28
N VAL A 4 -12.55 30.25 -2.26
CA VAL A 4 -11.83 28.99 -2.09
C VAL A 4 -12.08 28.17 -3.36
N GLN A 5 -11.00 27.65 -3.96
CA GLN A 5 -11.03 26.81 -5.17
C GLN A 5 -10.20 25.56 -4.90
N GLY A 6 -10.70 24.41 -5.35
CA GLY A 6 -10.01 23.12 -5.29
C GLY A 6 -10.45 22.26 -6.47
N GLY A 7 -9.51 21.51 -7.05
CA GLY A 7 -9.74 20.75 -8.27
C GLY A 7 -8.42 20.35 -8.94
N ILE A 8 -8.50 19.96 -10.21
CA ILE A 8 -7.32 19.66 -11.04
C ILE A 8 -6.46 20.93 -11.16
N SER A 9 -5.14 20.77 -11.01
CA SER A 9 -4.18 21.85 -11.25
C SER A 9 -4.23 22.32 -12.69
N GLU A 10 -4.21 23.63 -12.93
CA GLU A 10 -4.18 24.20 -14.28
C GLU A 10 -2.80 24.04 -14.95
N THR A 11 -1.74 23.85 -14.17
CA THR A 11 -0.37 23.61 -14.68
C THR A 11 -0.30 22.28 -15.41
N ASP A 12 0.20 22.30 -16.64
CA ASP A 12 0.37 21.13 -17.52
C ASP A 12 -0.91 20.29 -17.72
N PHE A 13 -2.08 20.91 -17.60
CA PHE A 13 -3.38 20.26 -17.82
C PHE A 13 -4.12 20.87 -19.01
N SER A 14 -4.47 20.02 -19.98
CA SER A 14 -5.40 20.36 -21.06
C SER A 14 -6.20 19.12 -21.45
N TRP A 15 -7.50 19.30 -21.69
CA TRP A 15 -8.38 18.23 -22.14
C TRP A 15 -9.10 18.67 -23.42
N LEU A 16 -8.85 17.97 -24.54
CA LEU A 16 -9.62 18.16 -25.76
C LEU A 16 -11.01 17.56 -25.57
N LEU A 17 -12.04 18.34 -25.83
CA LEU A 17 -13.42 17.90 -25.74
C LEU A 17 -14.12 18.12 -27.08
N GLU A 18 -14.33 17.03 -27.81
CA GLU A 18 -15.00 17.05 -29.11
C GLU A 18 -16.52 17.19 -28.96
N SER A 19 -17.20 17.47 -30.08
CA SER A 19 -18.66 17.60 -30.09
C SER A 19 -19.35 16.33 -29.57
N GLY A 20 -20.12 16.47 -28.51
CA GLY A 20 -20.85 15.36 -27.87
C GLY A 20 -20.08 14.65 -26.77
N GLU A 21 -18.83 15.01 -26.49
CA GLU A 21 -18.05 14.45 -25.39
C GLU A 21 -18.36 15.12 -24.04
N CYS A 22 -17.96 14.48 -22.94
CA CYS A 22 -18.08 15.01 -21.59
C CYS A 22 -16.78 14.88 -20.81
N PHE A 23 -16.54 15.81 -19.89
CA PHE A 23 -15.43 15.78 -18.96
C PHE A 23 -15.94 15.79 -17.52
N GLN A 24 -15.56 14.79 -16.74
CA GLN A 24 -15.92 14.67 -15.32
C GLN A 24 -14.72 15.05 -14.45
N THR A 25 -14.89 16.04 -13.59
CA THR A 25 -13.87 16.41 -12.60
C THR A 25 -13.84 15.39 -11.45
N PRO A 26 -12.72 15.29 -10.72
CA PRO A 26 -12.71 14.68 -9.39
C PRO A 26 -13.72 15.35 -8.46
N GLU A 27 -14.18 14.60 -7.47
CA GLU A 27 -15.07 15.13 -6.43
C GLU A 27 -14.30 15.97 -5.42
N ALA A 28 -14.94 17.03 -4.90
CA ALA A 28 -14.45 17.81 -3.78
C ALA A 28 -15.33 17.57 -2.55
N VAL A 29 -14.70 17.27 -1.41
CA VAL A 29 -15.39 17.07 -0.13
C VAL A 29 -15.25 18.34 0.71
N LEU A 30 -16.36 18.98 1.04
CA LEU A 30 -16.40 20.12 1.95
C LEU A 30 -17.07 19.71 3.26
N VAL A 31 -16.41 19.99 4.39
CA VAL A 31 -16.91 19.69 5.73
C VAL A 31 -16.89 20.95 6.57
N TYR A 32 -17.97 21.18 7.30
CA TYR A 32 -18.12 22.28 8.25
C TYR A 32 -18.37 21.74 9.66
N SER A 33 -17.85 22.44 10.66
CA SER A 33 -18.09 22.15 12.07
C SER A 33 -18.16 23.45 12.87
N ALA A 34 -19.23 23.62 13.62
CA ALA A 34 -19.34 24.68 14.63
C ALA A 34 -18.61 24.31 15.94
N GLU A 35 -18.13 23.06 16.09
CA GLU A 35 -17.47 22.53 17.28
C GLU A 35 -15.94 22.53 17.17
N GLY A 36 -15.38 23.37 16.31
CA GLY A 36 -13.95 23.42 16.02
C GLY A 36 -13.42 22.23 15.22
N LEU A 37 -12.10 22.10 15.19
CA LEU A 37 -11.38 21.13 14.34
C LEU A 37 -11.70 19.67 14.69
N GLY A 38 -11.95 19.37 15.96
CA GLY A 38 -12.30 18.00 16.37
C GLY A 38 -13.62 17.53 15.74
N GLY A 39 -14.64 18.39 15.71
CA GLY A 39 -15.91 18.09 15.05
C GLY A 39 -15.75 17.91 13.54
N MET A 40 -14.94 18.79 12.91
CA MET A 40 -14.63 18.73 11.49
C MET A 40 -13.93 17.42 11.12
N SER A 41 -12.87 17.04 11.84
CA SER A 41 -12.13 15.80 11.60
C SER A 41 -13.00 14.57 11.78
N ARG A 42 -13.87 14.52 12.80
CA ARG A 42 -14.79 13.39 12.99
C ARG A 42 -15.80 13.27 11.86
N ALA A 43 -16.40 14.38 11.43
CA ALA A 43 -17.32 14.39 10.29
C ALA A 43 -16.63 13.91 9.00
N PHE A 44 -15.40 14.39 8.75
CA PHE A 44 -14.60 13.93 7.61
C PHE A 44 -14.27 12.43 7.71
N HIS A 45 -13.79 11.94 8.85
CA HIS A 45 -13.48 10.52 9.04
C HIS A 45 -14.70 9.60 8.92
N ASN A 46 -15.87 10.04 9.38
CA ASN A 46 -17.12 9.27 9.23
C ASN A 46 -17.48 9.10 7.75
N LEU A 47 -17.41 10.18 6.95
CA LEU A 47 -17.66 10.10 5.51
C LEU A 47 -16.80 9.02 4.84
N TRP A 48 -15.48 9.02 5.08
CA TRP A 48 -14.57 8.05 4.45
C TRP A 48 -14.82 6.61 4.91
N ARG A 49 -15.17 6.39 6.18
CA ARG A 49 -15.54 5.06 6.70
C ARG A 49 -16.81 4.49 6.06
N GLU A 50 -17.76 5.32 5.67
CA GLU A 50 -19.11 4.88 5.29
C GLU A 50 -19.38 4.82 3.77
N ARG A 51 -18.58 5.50 2.94
CA ARG A 51 -18.93 5.71 1.53
C ARG A 51 -17.84 5.28 0.54
N PRO A 52 -16.63 5.85 0.56
CA PRO A 52 -15.60 5.56 -0.44
C PRO A 52 -14.70 4.37 -0.12
N LEU A 53 -14.53 4.01 1.16
CA LEU A 53 -13.72 2.85 1.50
C LEU A 53 -14.47 1.56 1.18
N SER A 54 -13.77 0.59 0.57
CA SER A 54 -14.33 -0.74 0.34
C SER A 54 -14.89 -1.31 1.66
N PRO A 55 -16.17 -1.70 1.72
CA PRO A 55 -16.77 -2.25 2.94
C PRO A 55 -16.01 -3.45 3.49
N ARG A 56 -15.32 -4.20 2.61
CA ARG A 56 -14.45 -5.33 2.97
C ARG A 56 -13.33 -4.95 3.93
N PHE A 57 -12.79 -3.74 3.84
CA PHE A 57 -11.64 -3.29 4.64
C PHE A 57 -12.00 -2.21 5.66
N ALA A 58 -13.06 -1.42 5.41
CA ALA A 58 -13.44 -0.32 6.29
C ALA A 58 -13.86 -0.78 7.70
N ALA A 59 -14.52 -1.93 7.80
CA ALA A 59 -15.03 -2.50 9.05
C ALA A 59 -14.20 -3.69 9.59
N THR A 60 -13.14 -4.07 8.90
CA THR A 60 -12.32 -5.24 9.25
C THR A 60 -11.10 -4.80 10.05
N HIS A 61 -10.70 -5.61 11.03
CA HIS A 61 -9.45 -5.40 11.75
C HIS A 61 -8.27 -5.35 10.76
N ARG A 62 -7.36 -4.39 10.97
CA ARG A 62 -6.15 -4.29 10.16
C ARG A 62 -5.09 -5.21 10.73
N PRO A 63 -4.35 -5.96 9.88
CA PRO A 63 -3.33 -6.88 10.34
C PRO A 63 -2.20 -6.18 11.10
N ILE A 64 -1.51 -6.94 11.96
CA ILE A 64 -0.22 -6.55 12.55
C ILE A 64 0.87 -6.99 11.57
N VAL A 65 1.56 -6.00 11.00
CA VAL A 65 2.47 -6.21 9.88
C VAL A 65 3.93 -6.09 10.32
N VAL A 66 4.76 -7.04 9.90
CA VAL A 66 6.22 -6.88 9.81
C VAL A 66 6.59 -6.68 8.33
N ASN A 67 7.27 -5.58 8.03
CA ASN A 67 7.75 -5.26 6.69
C ASN A 67 9.28 -5.41 6.63
N SER A 68 9.79 -6.04 5.57
CA SER A 68 11.22 -6.36 5.44
C SER A 68 12.13 -5.19 5.08
N TRP A 69 11.60 -4.01 4.71
CA TRP A 69 12.36 -2.92 4.10
C TRP A 69 13.52 -2.44 4.98
N GLU A 70 13.25 -1.86 6.15
CA GLU A 70 14.34 -1.36 7.01
C GLU A 70 15.19 -2.48 7.63
N ALA A 71 14.67 -3.71 7.63
CA ALA A 71 15.39 -4.86 8.15
C ALA A 71 16.47 -5.37 7.19
N LEU A 72 16.21 -5.34 5.88
CA LEU A 72 17.05 -5.99 4.87
C LEU A 72 17.47 -5.08 3.71
N TYR A 73 16.73 -4.00 3.45
CA TYR A 73 16.79 -3.25 2.19
C TYR A 73 16.87 -4.23 1.00
N PHE A 74 17.86 -4.06 0.11
CA PHE A 74 18.08 -4.95 -1.02
C PHE A 74 18.94 -6.18 -0.71
N ASP A 75 19.53 -6.26 0.49
CA ASP A 75 20.40 -7.35 0.94
C ASP A 75 19.58 -8.54 1.48
N LEU A 76 18.59 -8.94 0.69
CA LEU A 76 17.70 -10.07 0.99
C LEU A 76 18.26 -11.38 0.43
N ASP A 77 18.12 -12.42 1.25
CA ASP A 77 18.26 -13.81 0.83
C ASP A 77 17.27 -14.67 1.60
N ARG A 78 17.13 -15.92 1.17
CA ARG A 78 16.25 -16.89 1.80
C ARG A 78 16.44 -16.99 3.31
N ASN A 79 17.67 -17.08 3.81
CA ASN A 79 17.92 -17.31 5.24
C ASN A 79 17.53 -16.10 6.09
N LYS A 80 17.83 -14.89 5.60
CA LYS A 80 17.46 -13.64 6.28
C LYS A 80 15.94 -13.47 6.34
N ILE A 81 15.25 -13.75 5.24
CA ILE A 81 13.78 -13.66 5.20
C ILE A 81 13.15 -14.63 6.19
N PHE A 82 13.59 -15.89 6.21
CA PHE A 82 13.03 -16.89 7.12
C PHE A 82 13.34 -16.56 8.58
N SER A 83 14.53 -16.03 8.88
CA SER A 83 14.85 -15.56 10.23
C SER A 83 13.94 -14.42 10.68
N LEU A 84 13.58 -13.51 9.76
CA LEU A 84 12.64 -12.41 10.05
C LEU A 84 11.20 -12.91 10.21
N ILE A 85 10.80 -13.94 9.45
CA ILE A 85 9.49 -14.60 9.61
C ILE A 85 9.37 -15.26 10.98
N ASP A 86 10.40 -15.97 11.43
CA ASP A 86 10.42 -16.60 12.75
C ASP A 86 10.28 -15.53 13.87
N ALA A 87 11.06 -14.45 13.78
CA ALA A 87 10.97 -13.34 14.73
C ALA A 87 9.60 -12.63 14.69
N ALA A 88 8.98 -12.50 13.51
CA ALA A 88 7.64 -11.95 13.36
C ALA A 88 6.58 -12.83 14.04
N ALA A 89 6.73 -14.16 13.96
CA ALA A 89 5.84 -15.10 14.63
C ALA A 89 5.96 -15.02 16.16
N GLU A 90 7.17 -14.81 16.71
CA GLU A 90 7.38 -14.67 18.16
C GLU A 90 6.63 -13.47 18.77
N ILE A 91 6.47 -12.38 18.01
CA ILE A 91 5.72 -11.19 18.45
C ILE A 91 4.23 -11.24 18.09
N GLY A 92 3.77 -12.34 17.48
CA GLY A 92 2.37 -12.53 17.09
C GLY A 92 1.93 -11.66 15.91
N ALA A 93 2.84 -11.28 15.01
CA ALA A 93 2.48 -10.62 13.78
C ALA A 93 1.70 -11.59 12.87
N ASP A 94 0.59 -11.13 12.30
CA ASP A 94 -0.30 -11.95 11.48
C ASP A 94 -0.04 -11.76 9.97
N THR A 95 0.82 -10.82 9.61
CA THR A 95 1.16 -10.51 8.21
C THR A 95 2.63 -10.14 8.07
N PHE A 96 3.28 -10.76 7.08
CA PHE A 96 4.61 -10.40 6.63
C PHE A 96 4.54 -9.74 5.26
N VAL A 97 5.14 -8.57 5.13
CA VAL A 97 5.31 -7.86 3.86
C VAL A 97 6.76 -8.04 3.40
N LEU A 98 6.91 -8.78 2.30
CA LEU A 98 8.14 -8.77 1.53
C LEU A 98 8.17 -7.52 0.66
N ASP A 99 8.99 -6.57 1.08
CA ASP A 99 9.18 -5.28 0.42
C ASP A 99 10.16 -5.38 -0.77
N ASP A 100 10.66 -4.26 -1.26
CA ASP A 100 11.46 -4.13 -2.47
C ASP A 100 12.68 -5.09 -2.51
N GLY A 101 13.02 -5.55 -3.72
CA GLY A 101 14.17 -6.42 -3.97
C GLY A 101 13.85 -7.90 -4.28
N TRP A 102 12.61 -8.34 -4.14
CA TRP A 102 12.21 -9.74 -4.42
C TRP A 102 12.14 -10.09 -5.92
N PHE A 103 12.10 -9.09 -6.79
CA PHE A 103 11.95 -9.26 -8.24
C PHE A 103 13.28 -9.06 -9.00
N ALA A 104 13.29 -9.51 -10.25
CA ALA A 104 14.50 -9.63 -11.07
C ALA A 104 15.28 -8.31 -11.18
N HIS A 105 16.61 -8.40 -11.10
CA HIS A 105 17.53 -7.28 -11.27
C HIS A 105 17.37 -6.14 -10.25
N ARG A 106 16.70 -6.41 -9.12
CA ARG A 106 16.43 -5.43 -8.06
C ARG A 106 17.42 -5.56 -6.89
N ASP A 107 18.69 -5.34 -7.17
CA ASP A 107 19.79 -5.32 -6.18
C ASP A 107 20.01 -3.93 -5.57
N ASN A 108 19.43 -2.91 -6.19
CA ASN A 108 19.41 -1.53 -5.74
C ASN A 108 18.26 -0.79 -6.46
N ASP A 109 18.14 0.50 -6.20
CA ASP A 109 17.11 1.37 -6.77
C ASP A 109 17.35 1.78 -8.23
N ASN A 110 18.48 1.40 -8.84
CA ASN A 110 18.85 1.76 -10.22
C ASN A 110 18.44 0.73 -11.28
N GLY A 111 17.66 -0.31 -10.92
CA GLY A 111 17.24 -1.35 -11.87
C GLY A 111 16.02 -2.15 -11.42
N GLY A 112 15.49 -3.00 -12.31
CA GLY A 112 14.44 -3.98 -12.02
C GLY A 112 12.99 -3.50 -12.12
N LEU A 113 12.69 -2.19 -12.01
CA LEU A 113 11.31 -1.70 -12.12
C LEU A 113 10.72 -2.04 -13.49
N GLY A 114 9.59 -2.74 -13.49
CA GLY A 114 8.94 -3.27 -14.70
C GLY A 114 9.12 -4.78 -14.89
N ASP A 115 10.14 -5.39 -14.28
CA ASP A 115 10.44 -6.81 -14.38
C ASP A 115 9.92 -7.58 -13.15
N TRP A 116 8.60 -7.69 -13.00
CA TRP A 116 7.91 -8.28 -11.84
C TRP A 116 8.00 -9.81 -11.72
N ASN A 117 9.07 -10.41 -12.23
CA ASN A 117 9.37 -11.83 -12.08
C ASN A 117 10.21 -12.04 -10.82
N VAL A 118 9.95 -13.13 -10.10
CA VAL A 118 10.70 -13.48 -8.88
C VAL A 118 12.19 -13.64 -9.18
N ASP A 119 13.05 -13.03 -8.36
CA ASP A 119 14.48 -13.31 -8.41
C ASP A 119 14.80 -14.63 -7.69
N TYR A 120 14.88 -15.71 -8.47
CA TYR A 120 15.20 -17.04 -7.95
C TYR A 120 16.64 -17.18 -7.43
N LYS A 121 17.54 -16.20 -7.67
CA LYS A 121 18.87 -16.20 -7.03
C LYS A 121 18.75 -15.84 -5.56
N LYS A 122 17.89 -14.88 -5.23
CA LYS A 122 17.61 -14.44 -3.84
C LYS A 122 16.63 -15.37 -3.15
N LEU A 123 15.64 -15.86 -3.90
CA LEU A 123 14.55 -16.70 -3.44
C LEU A 123 14.49 -18.02 -4.25
N PRO A 124 15.37 -19.00 -3.97
CA PRO A 124 15.41 -20.26 -4.74
C PRO A 124 14.08 -21.02 -4.79
N GLY A 125 13.29 -21.03 -3.70
CA GLY A 125 11.94 -21.62 -3.68
C GLY A 125 10.82 -20.67 -4.12
N GLY A 126 11.17 -19.45 -4.50
CA GLY A 126 10.28 -18.36 -4.89
C GLY A 126 9.30 -17.94 -3.79
N LEU A 127 8.35 -17.08 -4.17
CA LEU A 127 7.31 -16.59 -3.26
C LEU A 127 6.42 -17.70 -2.70
N ARG A 128 6.32 -18.84 -3.41
CA ARG A 128 5.54 -20.00 -2.96
C ARG A 128 6.10 -20.59 -1.67
N GLU A 129 7.42 -20.70 -1.57
CA GLU A 129 8.07 -21.22 -0.37
C GLU A 129 7.85 -20.29 0.83
N VAL A 130 8.04 -18.98 0.62
CA VAL A 130 7.82 -17.94 1.64
C VAL A 130 6.37 -17.94 2.12
N GLY A 131 5.41 -17.94 1.19
CA GLY A 131 3.99 -17.96 1.51
C GLY A 131 3.56 -19.25 2.23
N GLY A 132 4.15 -20.40 1.87
CA GLY A 132 3.91 -21.67 2.56
C GLY A 132 4.42 -21.66 4.00
N ALA A 133 5.60 -21.10 4.25
CA ALA A 133 6.16 -20.96 5.59
C ALA A 133 5.27 -20.07 6.47
N LEU A 134 4.84 -18.91 5.96
CA LEU A 134 3.93 -18.01 6.66
C LEU A 134 2.58 -18.66 6.95
N GLN A 135 2.01 -19.37 5.98
CA GLN A 135 0.74 -20.07 6.19
C GLN A 135 0.84 -21.15 7.28
N ALA A 136 1.96 -21.87 7.33
CA ALA A 136 2.23 -22.84 8.39
C ALA A 136 2.39 -22.18 9.78
N ALA A 137 2.91 -20.95 9.82
CA ALA A 137 3.00 -20.11 11.02
C ALA A 137 1.70 -19.36 11.36
N GLY A 138 0.64 -19.51 10.58
CA GLY A 138 -0.64 -18.82 10.79
C GLY A 138 -0.66 -17.35 10.35
N ALA A 139 0.29 -16.92 9.53
CA ALA A 139 0.43 -15.57 9.01
C ALA A 139 0.21 -15.49 7.48
N PHE A 140 -0.02 -14.28 6.97
CA PHE A 140 -0.21 -14.02 5.55
C PHE A 140 1.03 -13.39 4.90
N LEU A 141 1.33 -13.78 3.65
CA LEU A 141 2.29 -13.07 2.81
C LEU A 141 1.61 -11.93 2.05
N ARG A 142 2.26 -10.77 2.05
CA ARG A 142 2.02 -9.65 1.13
C ARG A 142 3.33 -9.28 0.45
N VAL A 143 3.24 -8.74 -0.77
CA VAL A 143 4.39 -8.22 -1.51
C VAL A 143 4.11 -6.78 -1.90
N VAL A 144 5.17 -5.96 -1.92
CA VAL A 144 5.17 -4.59 -2.43
C VAL A 144 6.17 -4.49 -3.58
N VAL A 145 5.93 -3.55 -4.49
CA VAL A 145 6.72 -3.27 -5.69
C VAL A 145 7.19 -1.84 -5.70
#